data_AF-A0A2D5AWM6-F1
#
_entry.id   AF-A0A2D5AWM6-F1
#
_cell.length_a   1.000
_cell.length_b   1.000
_cell.length_c   1.000
_cell.angle_alpha   90.00
_cell.angle_beta   90.00
_cell.angle_gamma   90.00
#
_symmetry.space_group_name_H-M   'P 1'
#
loop_
_entity.id
_entity.type
_entity.pdbx_description
1 polymer ?
#
loop_
_entity_poly.entity_id
_entity_poly.type
_entity_poly.pdbx_seq_one_letter_code
_entity_poly.pdbx_strand_id
1 'polypeptide(L)'
;MSEKLPPSIAHHSVLAATIPALVHRANNCLSVINGTLDMASGLTPEDRAVLDDENEALTGLLEHLAFQSRGDICEVGVIELHDLLSELEFILGIIGRFLHCEVEFRYFVTAATVQGDRARLYRLLVSLCSERLTAMAPLATGRGVPPTLRVCLSAPGARARLVLADTGGGLPGDLRLREAFQDEAGKLGELWGFELSSRAIGSAHAYLLSAPVLSASRPKAAVRKEAGRILLVQPAGVDAELNVAVLSEQGYRVEHRDSIDGSWRPDGFDLVLCDEELFDAIPISTPHVLVLGESAKGQGWALGAISKPIKPLVLLERVGKAIEG
;
A
#
# COMPACT_ATOMS: atom_id res chain seq x y z
N MET A 1 48.35 19.66 -26.62
CA MET A 1 47.08 20.38 -26.43
C MET A 1 46.16 19.43 -25.69
N SER A 2 45.94 19.69 -24.40
CA SER A 2 45.21 18.82 -23.47
C SER A 2 43.79 19.37 -23.36
N GLU A 3 42.83 18.73 -24.03
CA GLU A 3 41.42 19.03 -23.81
C GLU A 3 41.02 18.54 -22.42
N LYS A 4 40.70 19.50 -21.54
CA LYS A 4 40.11 19.23 -20.23
C LYS A 4 38.66 18.82 -20.46
N LEU A 5 38.34 17.57 -20.12
CA LEU A 5 36.97 17.13 -19.88
C LEU A 5 36.32 17.99 -18.78
N PRO A 6 35.03 18.36 -18.91
CA PRO A 6 34.33 19.09 -17.87
C PRO A 6 34.16 18.20 -16.63
N PRO A 7 34.07 18.79 -15.42
CA PRO A 7 33.95 18.04 -14.18
C PRO A 7 32.62 17.28 -14.17
N SER A 8 32.68 15.97 -13.93
CA SER A 8 31.49 15.18 -13.64
C SER A 8 30.86 15.76 -12.37
N ILE A 9 29.74 16.46 -12.54
CA ILE A 9 28.93 16.91 -11.41
C ILE A 9 28.48 15.63 -10.69
N ALA A 10 28.85 15.53 -9.43
CA ALA A 10 28.48 14.46 -8.52
C ALA A 10 26.94 14.36 -8.48
N HIS A 11 26.41 13.40 -9.23
CA HIS A 11 25.01 13.01 -9.21
C HIS A 11 24.76 12.13 -7.98
N HIS A 12 24.79 12.75 -6.79
CA HIS A 12 24.21 12.12 -5.62
C HIS A 12 22.69 12.14 -5.79
N SER A 13 22.13 10.95 -5.97
CA SER A 13 20.70 10.69 -6.14
C SER A 13 19.86 11.49 -5.13
N VAL A 14 18.76 12.08 -5.58
CA VAL A 14 17.73 12.69 -4.72
C VAL A 14 17.29 11.73 -3.60
N LEU A 15 17.39 10.42 -3.83
CA LEU A 15 17.15 9.35 -2.86
C LEU A 15 18.11 9.34 -1.66
N ALA A 16 19.37 9.70 -1.87
CA ALA A 16 20.41 9.72 -0.84
C ALA A 16 20.29 10.91 0.11
N ALA A 17 19.57 11.97 -0.26
CA ALA A 17 19.41 13.16 0.58
C ALA A 17 18.16 13.10 1.48
N THR A 18 17.09 12.44 1.03
CA THR A 18 15.78 12.50 1.71
C THR A 18 15.73 11.69 3.00
N ILE A 19 16.29 10.47 3.02
CA ILE A 19 16.28 9.63 4.24
C ILE A 19 17.19 10.21 5.33
N PRO A 20 18.46 10.62 5.05
CA PRO A 20 19.27 11.28 6.07
C PRO A 20 18.66 12.59 6.58
N ALA A 21 17.98 13.37 5.71
CA ALA A 21 17.29 14.57 6.14
C ALA A 21 16.05 14.28 7.01
N LEU A 22 15.30 13.20 6.72
CA LEU A 22 14.17 12.72 7.53
C LEU A 22 14.67 12.21 8.88
N VAL A 23 15.70 11.37 8.91
CA VAL A 23 16.36 10.88 10.12
C VAL A 23 16.88 12.06 10.95
N HIS A 24 17.53 13.04 10.32
CA HIS A 24 18.01 14.22 11.02
C HIS A 24 16.86 15.05 11.62
N ARG A 25 15.75 15.26 10.90
CA ARG A 25 14.58 15.95 11.46
C ARG A 25 13.93 15.15 12.59
N ALA A 26 13.81 13.84 12.44
CA ALA A 26 13.27 12.96 13.47
C ALA A 26 14.16 12.96 14.73
N ASN A 27 15.49 12.90 14.56
CA ASN A 27 16.45 13.03 15.66
C ASN A 27 16.33 14.38 16.37
N ASN A 28 16.10 15.46 15.63
CA ASN A 28 15.89 16.78 16.21
C ASN A 28 14.58 16.82 17.03
N CYS A 29 13.49 16.26 16.51
CA CYS A 29 12.23 16.15 17.25
C CYS A 29 12.38 15.28 18.49
N LEU A 30 13.06 14.14 18.39
CA LEU A 30 13.37 13.28 19.53
C LEU A 30 14.24 13.98 20.57
N SER A 31 15.24 14.75 20.14
CA SER A 31 16.09 15.52 21.06
C SER A 31 15.28 16.57 21.82
N VAL A 32 14.29 17.19 21.16
CA VAL A 32 13.36 18.12 21.82
C VAL A 32 12.42 17.39 22.78
N ILE A 33 11.89 16.22 22.39
CA ILE A 33 11.05 15.39 23.26
C ILE A 33 11.85 14.95 24.50
N ASN A 34 13.04 14.39 24.32
CA ASN A 34 13.98 14.03 25.40
C ASN A 34 14.26 15.20 26.33
N GLY A 35 14.65 16.35 25.78
CA GLY A 35 14.90 17.54 26.58
C GLY A 35 13.65 18.01 27.34
N THR A 36 12.47 17.87 26.75
CA THR A 36 11.21 18.25 27.41
C THR A 36 10.82 17.26 28.51
N LEU A 37 11.05 15.96 28.31
CA LEU A 37 10.85 14.91 29.32
C LEU A 37 11.80 15.09 30.51
N ASP A 38 13.06 15.43 30.24
CA ASP A 38 14.06 15.71 31.28
C ASP A 38 13.70 16.95 32.12
N MET A 39 13.05 17.94 31.49
CA MET A 39 12.60 19.17 32.14
C MET A 39 11.21 19.07 32.77
N ALA A 40 10.44 18.00 32.52
CA ALA A 40 9.09 17.82 33.03
C ALA A 40 9.10 17.47 34.52
N SER A 41 9.12 18.48 35.38
CA SER A 41 8.95 18.34 36.83
C SER A 41 7.48 18.04 37.16
N GLY A 42 7.09 16.76 37.14
CA GLY A 42 5.72 16.34 37.47
C GLY A 42 5.30 14.96 36.97
N LEU A 43 6.12 14.31 36.14
CA LEU A 43 5.86 12.93 35.71
C LEU A 43 6.02 11.95 36.87
N THR A 44 5.10 10.99 36.97
CA THR A 44 5.31 9.87 37.88
C THR A 44 6.44 8.98 37.35
N PRO A 45 7.14 8.21 38.21
CA PRO A 45 8.17 7.28 37.77
C PRO A 45 7.68 6.26 36.73
N GLU A 46 6.39 5.88 36.80
CA GLU A 46 5.75 4.94 35.87
C GLU A 46 5.51 5.57 34.50
N ASP A 47 4.99 6.80 34.46
CA ASP A 47 4.82 7.54 33.19
C ASP A 47 6.16 7.79 32.51
N ARG A 48 7.21 8.05 33.30
CA ARG A 48 8.56 8.25 32.78
C ARG A 48 9.15 6.97 32.18
N ALA A 49 8.95 5.82 32.83
CA ALA A 49 9.42 4.53 32.31
C ALA A 49 8.77 4.17 30.97
N VAL A 50 7.46 4.42 30.81
CA VAL A 50 6.75 4.18 29.54
C VAL A 50 7.29 5.08 28.43
N LEU A 51 7.52 6.36 28.73
CA LEU A 51 8.05 7.31 27.76
C LEU A 51 9.50 7.01 27.38
N ASP A 52 10.33 6.55 28.33
CA ASP A 52 11.70 6.14 28.07
C ASP A 52 11.74 4.88 27.17
N ASP A 53 10.88 3.87 27.44
CA ASP A 53 10.76 2.67 26.60
C ASP A 53 10.31 3.01 25.15
N GLU A 54 9.31 3.88 24.98
CA GLU A 54 8.86 4.31 23.65
C GLU A 54 9.94 5.09 22.89
N ASN A 55 10.76 5.84 23.61
CA ASN A 55 11.80 6.70 23.06
C ASN A 55 13.07 5.92 22.72
N GLU A 56 13.42 4.91 23.51
CA GLU A 56 14.46 3.93 23.19
C GLU A 56 14.07 3.13 21.94
N ALA A 57 12.80 2.70 21.85
CA ALA A 57 12.27 2.05 20.64
C ALA A 57 12.35 2.98 19.41
N LEU A 58 11.96 4.26 19.54
CA LEU A 58 12.04 5.22 18.44
C LEU A 58 13.50 5.50 18.00
N THR A 59 14.41 5.62 18.97
CA THR A 59 15.83 5.86 18.73
C THR A 59 16.48 4.68 18.02
N GLY A 60 16.26 3.46 18.51
CA GLY A 60 16.75 2.23 17.87
C GLY A 60 16.23 2.08 16.43
N LEU A 61 14.99 2.50 16.17
CA LEU A 61 14.42 2.53 14.82
C LEU A 61 15.06 3.59 13.90
N LEU A 62 15.35 4.79 14.42
CA LEU A 62 16.03 5.82 13.64
C LEU A 62 17.49 5.44 13.34
N GLU A 63 18.15 4.78 14.28
CA GLU A 63 19.48 4.20 14.07
C GLU A 63 19.44 3.06 13.06
N HIS A 64 18.44 2.18 13.12
CA HIS A 64 18.23 1.12 12.14
C HIS A 64 17.96 1.69 10.74
N LEU A 65 17.11 2.72 10.64
CA LEU A 65 16.86 3.46 9.41
C LEU A 65 18.12 4.14 8.87
N ALA A 66 18.88 4.80 9.74
CA ALA A 66 20.14 5.42 9.38
C ALA A 66 21.15 4.39 8.88
N PHE A 67 21.23 3.23 9.55
CA PHE A 67 22.10 2.12 9.19
C PHE A 67 21.73 1.51 7.84
N GLN A 68 20.46 1.15 7.63
CA GLN A 68 19.97 0.62 6.36
C GLN A 68 20.09 1.64 5.22
N SER A 69 19.95 2.94 5.50
CA SER A 69 20.10 4.00 4.49
C SER A 69 21.53 4.11 3.94
N ARG A 70 22.55 3.78 4.75
CA ARG A 70 23.97 3.87 4.36
C ARG A 70 24.34 2.85 3.28
N GLY A 71 23.61 1.73 3.17
CA GLY A 71 23.66 0.85 1.99
C GLY A 71 25.03 0.24 1.65
N ASP A 72 25.99 0.26 2.57
CA ASP A 72 27.36 -0.19 2.32
C ASP A 72 27.52 -1.72 2.42
N ILE A 73 26.51 -2.44 2.90
CA ILE A 73 26.54 -3.91 3.03
C ILE A 73 25.40 -4.49 2.20
N CYS A 74 25.76 -5.18 1.11
CA CYS A 74 24.82 -5.95 0.30
C CYS A 74 24.67 -7.35 0.92
N GLU A 75 23.65 -7.53 1.76
CA GLU A 75 23.32 -8.86 2.31
C GLU A 75 22.22 -9.50 1.46
N VAL A 76 22.62 -10.38 0.56
CA VAL A 76 21.69 -11.13 -0.30
C VAL A 76 21.11 -12.29 0.48
N GLY A 77 19.78 -12.37 0.55
CA GLY A 77 19.09 -13.41 1.27
C GLY A 77 17.65 -13.65 0.80
N VAL A 78 16.96 -14.50 1.55
CA VAL A 78 15.51 -14.68 1.42
C VAL A 78 14.83 -13.60 2.25
N ILE A 79 13.98 -12.82 1.60
CA ILE A 79 13.23 -11.73 2.22
C ILE A 79 11.80 -12.21 2.42
N GLU A 80 11.34 -12.24 3.66
CA GLU A 80 9.91 -12.32 3.97
C GLU A 80 9.28 -10.94 3.79
N LEU A 81 8.41 -10.81 2.78
CA LEU A 81 7.79 -9.53 2.44
C LEU A 81 6.81 -9.05 3.52
N HIS A 82 6.21 -9.94 4.30
CA HIS A 82 5.29 -9.51 5.37
C HIS A 82 6.05 -8.80 6.48
N ASP A 83 7.14 -9.39 6.98
CA ASP A 83 8.01 -8.77 7.98
C ASP A 83 8.52 -7.41 7.52
N LEU A 84 9.02 -7.34 6.28
CA LEU A 84 9.51 -6.10 5.70
C LEU A 84 8.41 -5.03 5.63
N LEU A 85 7.18 -5.41 5.27
CA LEU A 85 6.05 -4.48 5.20
C LEU A 85 5.51 -4.10 6.58
N SER A 86 5.56 -4.97 7.59
CA SER A 86 5.19 -4.62 8.97
C SER A 86 6.13 -3.56 9.55
N GLU A 87 7.44 -3.66 9.29
CA GLU A 87 8.41 -2.60 9.62
C GLU A 87 8.10 -1.30 8.87
N LEU A 88 7.76 -1.41 7.58
CA LEU A 88 7.39 -0.26 6.76
C LEU A 88 6.09 0.39 7.25
N GLU A 89 5.09 -0.39 7.67
CA GLU A 89 3.79 0.07 8.18
C GLU A 89 3.95 0.94 9.41
N PHE A 90 4.80 0.53 10.34
CA PHE A 90 5.11 1.32 11.52
C PHE A 90 5.70 2.69 11.14
N ILE A 91 6.71 2.71 10.26
CA ILE A 91 7.43 3.94 9.90
C ILE A 91 6.57 4.87 9.06
N LEU A 92 5.86 4.34 8.06
CA LEU A 92 4.95 5.13 7.25
C LEU A 92 3.75 5.63 8.08
N GLY A 93 3.29 4.88 9.08
CA GLY A 93 2.27 5.36 10.02
C GLY A 93 2.72 6.60 10.79
N ILE A 94 3.98 6.66 11.23
CA ILE A 94 4.55 7.85 11.88
C ILE A 94 4.63 9.03 10.90
N ILE A 95 5.18 8.79 9.70
CA ILE A 95 5.34 9.84 8.68
C ILE A 95 3.96 10.37 8.24
N GLY A 96 2.99 9.48 8.01
CA GLY A 96 1.62 9.81 7.63
C GLY A 96 0.95 10.71 8.68
N ARG A 97 1.05 10.36 9.97
CA ARG A 97 0.53 11.20 11.06
C ARG A 97 1.14 12.61 11.06
N PHE A 98 2.45 12.72 10.84
CA PHE A 98 3.13 14.02 10.78
C PHE A 98 2.69 14.86 9.57
N LEU A 99 2.36 14.21 8.45
CA LEU A 99 1.94 14.84 7.20
C LEU A 99 0.41 14.92 7.04
N HIS A 100 -0.36 14.57 8.07
CA HIS A 100 -1.82 14.51 8.04
C HIS A 100 -2.37 13.64 6.88
N CYS A 101 -1.66 12.56 6.56
CA CYS A 101 -2.05 11.56 5.57
C CYS A 101 -2.35 10.23 6.27
N GLU A 102 -3.31 9.48 5.75
CA GLU A 102 -3.55 8.11 6.17
C GLU A 102 -2.64 7.14 5.42
N VAL A 103 -2.24 6.05 6.08
CA VAL A 103 -1.50 4.94 5.46
C VAL A 103 -2.27 3.66 5.73
N GLU A 104 -2.50 2.90 4.66
CA GLU A 104 -3.32 1.70 4.72
C GLU A 104 -2.56 0.52 4.07
N PHE A 105 -2.42 -0.58 4.82
CA PHE A 105 -1.82 -1.81 4.32
C PHE A 105 -2.89 -2.86 4.02
N ARG A 106 -2.79 -3.49 2.85
CA ARG A 106 -3.66 -4.61 2.44
C ARG A 106 -2.83 -5.80 2.00
N TYR A 107 -3.06 -6.93 2.66
CA TYR A 107 -2.38 -8.19 2.38
C TYR A 107 -3.37 -9.17 1.74
N PHE A 108 -3.07 -9.58 0.51
CA PHE A 108 -3.84 -10.53 -0.30
C PHE A 108 -3.28 -11.96 -0.24
N VAL A 109 -2.11 -12.09 0.35
CA VAL A 109 -1.41 -13.33 0.68
C VAL A 109 -1.18 -13.35 2.19
N THR A 110 -0.96 -14.52 2.77
CA THR A 110 -0.62 -14.65 4.20
C THR A 110 0.88 -14.70 4.45
N ALA A 111 1.66 -15.07 3.42
CA ALA A 111 3.12 -15.04 3.43
C ALA A 111 3.61 -14.96 1.98
N ALA A 112 4.71 -14.24 1.75
CA ALA A 112 5.38 -14.21 0.45
C ALA A 112 6.88 -13.98 0.66
N THR A 113 7.70 -14.84 0.06
CA THR A 113 9.16 -14.76 0.17
C THR A 113 9.79 -14.55 -1.20
N VAL A 114 10.70 -13.60 -1.30
CA VAL A 114 11.47 -13.29 -2.53
C VAL A 114 12.96 -13.37 -2.25
N GLN A 115 13.77 -13.47 -3.29
CA GLN A 115 15.22 -13.35 -3.16
C GLN A 115 15.64 -11.90 -3.35
N GLY A 116 16.56 -11.39 -2.54
CA GLY A 116 17.15 -10.07 -2.78
C GLY A 116 17.94 -9.53 -1.60
N ASP A 117 18.24 -8.23 -1.68
CA ASP A 117 18.82 -7.45 -0.58
C ASP A 117 17.70 -6.73 0.17
N ARG A 118 17.49 -7.12 1.43
CA ARG A 118 16.42 -6.59 2.29
C ARG A 118 16.57 -5.08 2.48
N ALA A 119 17.78 -4.60 2.74
CA ALA A 119 18.03 -3.19 3.02
C ALA A 119 17.80 -2.31 1.80
N ARG A 120 18.22 -2.76 0.60
CA ARG A 120 17.95 -2.03 -0.65
C ARG A 120 16.47 -1.98 -0.99
N LEU A 121 15.76 -3.11 -0.85
CA LEU A 121 14.33 -3.16 -1.07
C LEU A 121 13.59 -2.25 -0.09
N TYR A 122 13.96 -2.30 1.19
CA TYR A 122 13.40 -1.46 2.22
C TYR A 122 13.61 0.03 1.93
N ARG A 123 14.84 0.43 1.59
CA ARG A 123 15.18 1.81 1.21
C ARG A 123 14.35 2.29 0.03
N LEU A 124 14.23 1.47 -1.01
CA LEU A 124 13.42 1.80 -2.19
C LEU A 124 11.96 2.08 -1.78
N LEU A 125 11.37 1.20 -0.97
CA LEU A 125 9.97 1.31 -0.53
C LEU A 125 9.75 2.52 0.39
N VAL A 126 10.63 2.75 1.37
CA VAL A 126 10.58 3.94 2.24
C VAL A 126 10.66 5.22 1.42
N SER A 127 11.59 5.30 0.45
CA SER A 127 11.72 6.47 -0.40
C SER A 127 10.48 6.71 -1.25
N LEU A 128 9.97 5.69 -1.94
CA LEU A 128 8.75 5.79 -2.75
C LEU A 128 7.57 6.28 -1.91
N CYS A 129 7.35 5.65 -0.76
CA CYS A 129 6.21 5.96 0.11
C CYS A 129 6.31 7.35 0.75
N SER A 130 7.48 7.72 1.27
CA SER A 130 7.70 9.02 1.92
C SER A 130 7.50 10.18 0.96
N GLU A 131 7.93 10.00 -0.28
CA GLU A 131 7.74 10.99 -1.34
C GLU A 131 6.27 11.18 -1.69
N ARG A 132 5.51 10.08 -1.81
CA ARG A 132 4.06 10.15 -2.05
C ARG A 132 3.33 10.82 -0.90
N LEU A 133 3.67 10.50 0.35
CA LEU A 133 3.09 11.17 1.52
C LEU A 133 3.39 12.68 1.50
N THR A 134 4.62 13.06 1.15
CA THR A 134 5.02 14.48 1.03
C THR A 134 4.24 15.20 -0.08
N ALA A 135 4.04 14.53 -1.21
CA ALA A 135 3.27 15.05 -2.34
C ALA A 135 1.78 15.25 -1.99
N MET A 136 1.22 14.40 -1.13
CA MET A 136 -0.17 14.47 -0.70
C MET A 136 -0.41 15.47 0.42
N ALA A 137 0.60 15.82 1.22
CA ALA A 137 0.45 16.70 2.38
C ALA A 137 -0.31 18.03 2.09
N PRO A 138 -0.13 18.72 0.95
CA PRO A 138 -0.91 19.92 0.63
C PRO A 138 -2.42 19.67 0.44
N LEU A 139 -2.83 18.44 0.14
CA LEU A 139 -4.22 18.06 -0.06
C LEU A 139 -4.96 17.80 1.26
N ALA A 140 -4.22 17.55 2.35
CA ALA A 140 -4.78 17.23 3.66
C ALA A 140 -5.57 18.38 4.31
N THR A 141 -5.30 19.62 3.92
CA THR A 141 -5.94 20.82 4.51
C THR A 141 -7.28 21.19 3.86
N GLY A 142 -7.68 20.54 2.75
CA GLY A 142 -8.76 21.04 1.89
C GLY A 142 -9.96 20.13 1.63
N ARG A 143 -9.92 18.82 1.94
CA ARG A 143 -10.93 17.86 1.43
C ARG A 143 -11.82 17.12 2.45
N GLY A 144 -11.70 17.37 3.75
CA GLY A 144 -12.54 16.72 4.78
C GLY A 144 -12.28 15.21 4.98
N VAL A 145 -11.78 14.52 3.96
CA VAL A 145 -11.21 13.18 4.01
C VAL A 145 -9.68 13.30 3.88
N PRO A 146 -8.89 12.73 4.80
CA PRO A 146 -7.43 12.77 4.70
C PRO A 146 -6.97 11.98 3.48
N PRO A 147 -5.95 12.45 2.74
CA PRO A 147 -5.38 11.71 1.63
C PRO A 147 -4.72 10.42 2.14
N THR A 148 -4.85 9.33 1.38
CA THR A 148 -4.41 8.00 1.80
C THR A 148 -3.32 7.45 0.87
N LEU A 149 -2.25 6.89 1.45
CA LEU A 149 -1.31 6.01 0.77
C LEU A 149 -1.69 4.55 1.04
N ARG A 150 -1.98 3.78 0.00
CA ARG A 150 -2.22 2.33 0.08
C ARG A 150 -1.00 1.53 -0.33
N VAL A 151 -0.64 0.57 0.51
CA VAL A 151 0.41 -0.41 0.26
C VAL A 151 -0.23 -1.80 0.21
N CYS A 152 -0.05 -2.50 -0.90
CA CYS A 152 -0.82 -3.69 -1.24
C CYS A 152 0.11 -4.83 -1.64
N LEU A 153 0.08 -5.95 -0.91
CA LEU A 153 0.88 -7.14 -1.21
C LEU A 153 0.01 -8.27 -1.74
N SER A 154 0.27 -8.70 -2.97
CA SER A 154 -0.36 -9.84 -3.65
C SER A 154 0.70 -10.78 -4.23
N ALA A 155 0.30 -11.99 -4.64
CA ALA A 155 1.19 -12.89 -5.37
C ALA A 155 0.48 -13.59 -6.54
N PRO A 156 0.13 -12.86 -7.61
CA PRO A 156 -0.51 -13.43 -8.79
C PRO A 156 0.43 -14.42 -9.49
N GLY A 157 0.00 -15.68 -9.56
CA GLY A 157 0.79 -16.75 -10.19
C GLY A 157 2.13 -16.97 -9.47
N ALA A 158 3.23 -16.79 -10.20
CA ALA A 158 4.61 -17.04 -9.74
C ALA A 158 5.38 -15.76 -9.36
N ARG A 159 4.69 -14.63 -9.17
CA ARG A 159 5.34 -13.35 -8.81
C ARG A 159 4.67 -12.72 -7.59
N ALA A 160 5.46 -12.23 -6.65
CA ALA A 160 5.01 -11.29 -5.63
C ALA A 160 4.83 -9.92 -6.29
N ARG A 161 3.86 -9.18 -5.80
CA ARG A 161 3.47 -7.88 -6.33
C ARG A 161 3.15 -6.93 -5.17
N LEU A 162 3.91 -5.86 -5.10
CA LEU A 162 3.67 -4.72 -4.24
C LEU A 162 3.09 -3.58 -5.07
N VAL A 163 1.91 -3.10 -4.68
CA VAL A 163 1.27 -1.92 -5.26
C VAL A 163 1.31 -0.80 -4.23
N LEU A 164 1.90 0.34 -4.59
CA LEU A 164 1.89 1.57 -3.81
C LEU A 164 1.03 2.58 -4.53
N ALA A 165 -0.13 2.93 -3.98
CA ALA A 165 -1.08 3.79 -4.65
C ALA A 165 -1.53 4.94 -3.75
N ASP A 166 -1.47 6.16 -4.27
CA ASP A 166 -1.89 7.37 -3.55
C ASP A 166 -3.28 7.83 -4.00
N THR A 167 -4.02 8.53 -3.14
CA THR A 167 -5.30 9.19 -3.51
C THR A 167 -5.09 10.63 -3.98
N GLY A 168 -3.87 10.98 -4.41
CA GLY A 168 -3.47 12.34 -4.77
C GLY A 168 -4.06 12.83 -6.09
N GLY A 169 -3.61 14.01 -6.52
CA GLY A 169 -3.97 14.64 -7.81
C GLY A 169 -3.01 14.33 -8.97
N GLY A 170 -2.08 13.38 -8.77
CA GLY A 170 -0.92 13.16 -9.62
C GLY A 170 0.14 14.25 -9.42
N LEU A 171 1.43 13.89 -9.51
CA LEU A 171 2.52 14.85 -9.35
C LEU A 171 2.83 15.56 -10.68
N PRO A 172 2.77 16.90 -10.75
CA PRO A 172 3.44 17.66 -11.81
C PRO A 172 4.95 17.68 -11.55
N GLY A 173 5.63 16.55 -11.81
CA GLY A 173 7.07 16.38 -11.52
C GLY A 173 7.61 14.94 -11.59
N ASP A 174 6.74 13.95 -11.82
CA ASP A 174 7.04 12.51 -11.71
C ASP A 174 8.19 11.99 -12.60
N LEU A 175 8.60 12.69 -13.67
CA LEU A 175 9.58 12.16 -14.61
C LEU A 175 10.97 11.92 -13.98
N ARG A 176 11.51 12.89 -13.23
CA ARG A 176 12.86 12.77 -12.65
C ARG A 176 12.93 11.77 -11.49
N LEU A 177 11.82 11.67 -10.74
CA LEU A 177 11.72 10.75 -9.62
C LEU A 177 11.56 9.33 -10.15
N ARG A 178 10.71 9.15 -11.17
CA ARG A 178 10.61 7.89 -11.92
C ARG A 178 11.95 7.42 -12.45
N GLU A 179 12.77 8.30 -13.04
CA GLU A 179 14.12 7.95 -13.52
C GLU A 179 15.02 7.45 -12.38
N ALA A 180 15.09 8.17 -11.25
CA ALA A 180 15.90 7.76 -10.10
C ALA A 180 15.45 6.42 -9.48
N PHE A 181 14.14 6.19 -9.42
CA PHE A 181 13.59 4.92 -8.92
C PHE A 181 13.75 3.78 -9.93
N GLN A 182 13.68 4.08 -11.23
CA GLN A 182 13.94 3.10 -12.29
C GLN A 182 15.40 2.66 -12.30
N ASP A 183 16.35 3.55 -12.02
CA ASP A 183 17.76 3.18 -11.91
C ASP A 183 18.00 2.24 -10.71
N GLU A 184 17.43 2.56 -9.54
CA GLU A 184 17.60 1.73 -8.35
C GLU A 184 16.85 0.39 -8.50
N ALA A 185 15.63 0.40 -9.05
CA ALA A 185 14.89 -0.81 -9.39
C ALA A 185 15.55 -1.62 -10.51
N GLY A 186 16.24 -0.97 -11.45
CA GLY A 186 17.02 -1.61 -12.50
C GLY A 186 18.15 -2.46 -11.92
N LYS A 187 18.86 -1.94 -10.91
CA LYS A 187 19.87 -2.71 -10.15
C LYS A 187 19.26 -3.91 -9.43
N LEU A 188 18.05 -3.77 -8.86
CA LEU A 188 17.32 -4.89 -8.26
C LEU A 188 16.84 -5.89 -9.34
N GLY A 189 16.48 -5.39 -10.52
CA GLY A 189 15.96 -6.16 -11.65
C GLY A 189 17.02 -7.04 -12.30
N GLU A 190 18.20 -6.50 -12.57
CA GLU A 190 19.32 -7.24 -13.13
C GLU A 190 19.77 -8.40 -12.23
N LEU A 191 19.72 -8.22 -10.90
CA LEU A 191 20.24 -9.19 -9.94
C LEU A 191 19.18 -10.18 -9.43
N TRP A 192 17.94 -9.74 -9.25
CA TRP A 192 16.91 -10.51 -8.54
C TRP A 192 15.54 -10.49 -9.24
N GLY A 193 15.45 -9.95 -10.46
CA GLY A 193 14.23 -9.98 -11.26
C GLY A 193 13.12 -9.05 -10.77
N PHE A 194 13.45 -8.04 -9.97
CA PHE A 194 12.49 -6.99 -9.63
C PHE A 194 12.14 -6.14 -10.85
N GLU A 195 10.85 -5.93 -11.05
CA GLU A 195 10.32 -5.07 -12.11
C GLU A 195 9.50 -3.96 -11.46
N LEU A 196 9.94 -2.71 -11.64
CA LEU A 196 9.20 -1.53 -11.23
C LEU A 196 8.50 -0.92 -12.45
N SER A 197 7.19 -0.75 -12.36
CA SER A 197 6.40 0.02 -13.32
C SER A 197 5.52 1.01 -12.58
N SER A 198 5.02 2.02 -13.29
CA SER A 198 4.11 3.00 -12.71
C SER A 198 3.05 3.42 -13.71
N ARG A 199 1.88 3.81 -13.19
CA ARG A 199 0.74 4.27 -14.00
C ARG A 199 -0.12 5.26 -13.23
N ALA A 200 -0.75 6.17 -13.96
CA ALA A 200 -1.83 7.00 -13.44
C ALA A 200 -3.16 6.22 -13.47
N ILE A 201 -3.97 6.33 -12.43
CA ILE A 201 -5.30 5.74 -12.29
C ILE A 201 -6.27 6.86 -11.90
N GLY A 202 -6.91 7.49 -12.89
CA GLY A 202 -7.67 8.71 -12.64
C GLY A 202 -6.75 9.83 -12.15
N SER A 203 -7.03 10.38 -10.96
CA SER A 203 -6.13 11.35 -10.31
C SER A 203 -5.03 10.69 -9.48
N ALA A 204 -5.16 9.41 -9.14
CA ALA A 204 -4.20 8.65 -8.35
C ALA A 204 -2.97 8.24 -9.16
N HIS A 205 -1.84 8.03 -8.49
CA HIS A 205 -0.68 7.35 -9.07
C HIS A 205 -0.43 6.01 -8.38
N ALA A 206 -0.06 4.99 -9.15
CA ALA A 206 0.30 3.69 -8.63
C ALA A 206 1.67 3.22 -9.13
N TYR A 207 2.53 2.83 -8.20
CA TYR A 207 3.75 2.08 -8.47
C TYR A 207 3.50 0.60 -8.26
N LEU A 208 4.00 -0.21 -9.18
CA LEU A 208 3.90 -1.66 -9.19
C LEU A 208 5.31 -2.23 -9.17
N LEU A 209 5.69 -2.83 -8.06
CA LEU A 209 6.94 -3.58 -7.92
C LEU A 209 6.63 -5.07 -7.91
N SER A 210 7.23 -5.84 -8.82
CA SER A 210 7.01 -7.29 -8.89
C SER A 210 8.30 -8.08 -8.91
N ALA A 211 8.34 -9.22 -8.23
CA ALA A 211 9.50 -10.10 -8.18
C ALA A 211 9.08 -11.57 -8.21
N PRO A 212 9.92 -12.49 -8.72
CA PRO A 212 9.66 -13.92 -8.62
C PRO A 212 9.53 -14.35 -7.16
N VAL A 213 8.49 -15.14 -6.84
CA VAL A 213 8.33 -15.70 -5.49
C VAL A 213 9.07 -17.03 -5.38
N LEU A 214 9.80 -17.19 -4.27
CA LEU A 214 10.32 -18.50 -3.84
C LEU A 214 9.20 -19.34 -3.20
N SER A 215 8.33 -18.68 -2.44
CA SER A 215 7.16 -19.29 -1.81
C SER A 215 6.10 -18.23 -1.54
N ALA A 216 4.82 -18.60 -1.67
CA ALA A 216 3.71 -17.76 -1.28
C ALA A 216 2.62 -18.61 -0.64
N SER A 217 2.16 -18.22 0.53
CA SER A 217 0.98 -18.80 1.16
C SER A 217 -0.21 -17.91 0.86
N ARG A 218 -1.27 -18.51 0.31
CA ARG A 218 -2.52 -17.83 0.02
C ARG A 218 -3.55 -18.19 1.08
N PRO A 219 -4.51 -17.30 1.36
CA PRO A 219 -5.68 -17.68 2.14
C PRO A 219 -6.32 -18.91 1.49
N LYS A 220 -6.65 -19.93 2.28
CA LYS A 220 -7.47 -21.05 1.80
C LYS A 220 -8.89 -20.53 1.57
N ALA A 221 -9.13 -19.85 0.45
CA ALA A 221 -10.49 -19.71 -0.04
C ALA A 221 -10.89 -21.08 -0.62
N ALA A 222 -12.07 -21.57 -0.25
CA ALA A 222 -12.63 -22.80 -0.79
C ALA A 222 -13.02 -22.60 -2.27
N VAL A 223 -12.03 -22.56 -3.16
CA VAL A 223 -12.30 -22.40 -4.60
C VAL A 223 -12.69 -23.77 -5.16
N ARG A 224 -13.97 -23.94 -5.52
CA ARG A 224 -14.41 -25.04 -6.39
C ARG A 224 -13.90 -24.81 -7.82
N LYS A 225 -13.75 -25.90 -8.58
CA LYS A 225 -13.24 -25.92 -9.98
C LYS A 225 -14.06 -25.09 -10.99
N GLU A 226 -15.19 -24.52 -10.61
CA GLU A 226 -16.03 -23.63 -11.43
C GLU A 226 -16.28 -22.35 -10.64
N ALA A 227 -15.27 -21.49 -10.55
CA ALA A 227 -15.40 -20.23 -9.83
C ALA A 227 -16.43 -19.32 -10.54
N GLY A 228 -17.43 -18.85 -9.79
CA GLY A 228 -18.56 -18.09 -10.29
C GLY A 228 -18.19 -16.77 -10.99
N ARG A 229 -19.17 -16.22 -11.72
CA ARG A 229 -19.12 -14.91 -12.38
C ARG A 229 -19.57 -13.82 -11.41
N ILE A 230 -18.71 -12.85 -11.15
CA ILE A 230 -18.96 -11.74 -10.24
C ILE A 230 -19.02 -10.45 -11.04
N LEU A 231 -20.04 -9.62 -10.79
CA LEU A 231 -20.03 -8.23 -11.24
C LEU A 231 -19.60 -7.34 -10.08
N LEU A 232 -18.56 -6.53 -10.30
CA LEU A 232 -18.14 -5.48 -9.38
C LEU A 232 -18.61 -4.11 -9.91
N VAL A 233 -19.47 -3.45 -9.15
CA VAL A 233 -20.02 -2.12 -9.44
C VAL A 233 -19.41 -1.14 -8.46
N GLN A 234 -18.35 -0.46 -8.88
CA GLN A 234 -17.57 0.41 -8.01
C GLN A 234 -16.92 1.52 -8.85
N PRO A 235 -16.82 2.78 -8.38
CA PRO A 235 -16.12 3.82 -9.13
C PRO A 235 -14.73 3.36 -9.56
N ALA A 236 -14.36 3.68 -10.81
CA ALA A 236 -13.04 3.33 -11.33
C ALA A 236 -11.95 3.94 -10.45
N GLY A 237 -11.02 3.11 -9.99
CA GLY A 237 -9.99 3.51 -9.06
C GLY A 237 -9.20 2.33 -8.55
N VAL A 238 -8.23 2.64 -7.68
CA VAL A 238 -7.31 1.66 -7.09
C VAL A 238 -8.07 0.55 -6.36
N ASP A 239 -9.11 0.89 -5.60
CA ASP A 239 -9.89 -0.10 -4.84
C ASP A 239 -10.61 -1.10 -5.75
N ALA A 240 -11.20 -0.62 -6.85
CA ALA A 240 -11.85 -1.48 -7.82
C ALA A 240 -10.85 -2.44 -8.49
N GLU A 241 -9.69 -1.94 -8.94
CA GLU A 241 -8.66 -2.77 -9.56
C GLU A 241 -8.12 -3.84 -8.60
N LEU A 242 -7.91 -3.48 -7.32
CA LEU A 242 -7.46 -4.41 -6.29
C LEU A 242 -8.52 -5.48 -6.03
N ASN A 243 -9.79 -5.10 -5.87
CA ASN A 243 -10.88 -6.05 -5.65
C ASN A 243 -11.03 -7.03 -6.83
N VAL A 244 -10.94 -6.53 -8.07
CA VAL A 244 -10.92 -7.37 -9.28
C VAL A 244 -9.75 -8.34 -9.25
N ALA A 245 -8.55 -7.86 -8.94
CA ALA A 245 -7.34 -8.69 -8.91
C ALA A 245 -7.47 -9.83 -7.89
N VAL A 246 -7.93 -9.54 -6.68
CA VAL A 246 -8.14 -10.53 -5.60
C VAL A 246 -9.08 -11.63 -6.00
N LEU A 247 -10.25 -11.25 -6.51
CA LEU A 247 -11.29 -12.19 -6.88
C LEU A 247 -10.83 -13.04 -8.07
N SER A 248 -10.20 -12.41 -9.07
CA SER A 248 -9.64 -13.11 -10.23
C SER A 248 -8.52 -14.08 -9.84
N GLU A 249 -7.67 -13.72 -8.87
CA GLU A 249 -6.60 -14.59 -8.34
C GLU A 249 -7.16 -15.84 -7.63
N GLN A 250 -8.36 -15.75 -7.06
CA GLN A 250 -9.11 -16.91 -6.53
C GLN A 250 -9.89 -17.66 -7.62
N GLY A 251 -9.72 -17.30 -8.89
CA GLY A 251 -10.32 -17.99 -10.03
C GLY A 251 -11.68 -17.44 -10.49
N TYR A 252 -12.29 -16.50 -9.76
CA TYR A 252 -13.57 -15.91 -10.15
C TYR A 252 -13.47 -15.15 -11.48
N ARG A 253 -14.54 -15.18 -12.26
CA ARG A 253 -14.64 -14.36 -13.47
C ARG A 253 -15.28 -13.02 -13.11
N VAL A 254 -14.46 -11.98 -12.99
CA VAL A 254 -14.91 -10.67 -12.52
C VAL A 254 -15.09 -9.71 -13.69
N GLU A 255 -16.28 -9.14 -13.82
CA GLU A 255 -16.54 -7.96 -14.67
C GLU A 255 -16.58 -6.72 -13.77
N HIS A 256 -15.94 -5.62 -14.16
CA HIS A 256 -15.99 -4.35 -13.43
C HIS A 256 -16.77 -3.32 -14.23
N ARG A 257 -17.63 -2.57 -13.53
CA ARG A 257 -18.34 -1.40 -14.03
C ARG A 257 -18.25 -0.26 -13.03
N ASP A 258 -18.07 0.95 -13.54
CA ASP A 258 -18.06 2.20 -12.77
C ASP A 258 -19.46 2.68 -12.39
N SER A 259 -20.47 2.28 -13.15
CA SER A 259 -21.88 2.57 -12.93
C SER A 259 -22.79 1.53 -13.59
N ILE A 260 -24.05 1.51 -13.18
CA ILE A 260 -25.11 0.73 -13.81
C ILE A 260 -26.20 1.70 -14.26
N ASP A 261 -26.71 1.48 -15.48
CA ASP A 261 -27.87 2.18 -16.00
C ASP A 261 -29.15 1.35 -15.82
N GLY A 262 -30.32 1.99 -15.91
CA GLY A 262 -31.61 1.31 -15.74
C GLY A 262 -31.96 0.26 -16.80
N SER A 263 -31.11 0.08 -17.82
CA SER A 263 -31.28 -0.94 -18.87
C SER A 263 -30.53 -2.24 -18.58
N TRP A 264 -29.62 -2.22 -17.61
CA TRP A 264 -28.81 -3.36 -17.24
C TRP A 264 -29.63 -4.49 -16.63
N ARG A 265 -29.22 -5.72 -16.93
CA ARG A 265 -29.79 -6.94 -16.35
C ARG A 265 -28.70 -7.76 -15.67
N PRO A 266 -28.97 -8.33 -14.48
CA PRO A 266 -28.04 -9.19 -13.75
C PRO A 266 -27.82 -10.58 -14.36
N ASP A 267 -28.36 -10.83 -15.56
CA ASP A 267 -28.39 -12.15 -16.17
C ASP A 267 -26.97 -12.70 -16.38
N GLY A 268 -26.68 -13.84 -15.75
CA GLY A 268 -25.42 -14.57 -15.92
C GLY A 268 -24.30 -14.21 -14.94
N PHE A 269 -24.59 -13.44 -13.88
CA PHE A 269 -23.71 -13.30 -12.72
C PHE A 269 -24.26 -14.10 -11.53
N ASP A 270 -23.35 -14.76 -10.80
CA ASP A 270 -23.68 -15.50 -9.59
C ASP A 270 -23.73 -14.56 -8.37
N LEU A 271 -23.03 -13.42 -8.43
CA LEU A 271 -22.94 -12.44 -7.36
C LEU A 271 -22.71 -11.03 -7.92
N VAL A 272 -23.36 -10.03 -7.32
CA VAL A 272 -23.06 -8.61 -7.55
C VAL A 272 -22.46 -8.00 -6.30
N LEU A 273 -21.26 -7.43 -6.43
CA LEU A 273 -20.62 -6.59 -5.44
C LEU A 273 -20.85 -5.14 -5.82
N CYS A 274 -21.46 -4.34 -4.94
CA CYS A 274 -21.81 -2.96 -5.26
C CYS A 274 -21.29 -1.99 -4.20
N ASP A 275 -20.61 -0.92 -4.63
CA ASP A 275 -20.27 0.20 -3.77
C ASP A 275 -21.53 0.84 -3.20
N GLU A 276 -21.51 1.14 -1.90
CA GLU A 276 -22.63 1.75 -1.19
C GLU A 276 -23.18 3.00 -1.89
N GLU A 277 -22.30 3.84 -2.45
CA GLU A 277 -22.70 5.07 -3.15
C GLU A 277 -23.48 4.82 -4.44
N LEU A 278 -23.35 3.62 -5.01
CA LEU A 278 -24.00 3.21 -6.26
C LEU A 278 -25.16 2.23 -6.03
N PHE A 279 -25.40 1.86 -4.77
CA PHE A 279 -26.32 0.77 -4.43
C PHE A 279 -27.77 1.08 -4.81
N ASP A 280 -28.20 2.34 -4.71
CA ASP A 280 -29.56 2.77 -5.08
C ASP A 280 -29.87 2.60 -6.58
N ALA A 281 -28.84 2.47 -7.44
CA ALA A 281 -29.02 2.21 -8.86
C ALA A 281 -29.23 0.72 -9.18
N ILE A 282 -29.00 -0.19 -8.22
CA ILE A 282 -29.15 -1.63 -8.41
C ILE A 282 -30.64 -2.02 -8.35
N PRO A 283 -31.18 -2.71 -9.37
CA PRO A 283 -32.56 -3.17 -9.33
C PRO A 283 -32.80 -4.14 -8.17
N ILE A 284 -33.88 -3.94 -7.41
CA ILE A 284 -34.29 -4.82 -6.27
C ILE A 284 -34.46 -6.28 -6.71
N SER A 285 -34.78 -6.52 -7.98
CA SER A 285 -34.90 -7.86 -8.56
C SER A 285 -33.56 -8.58 -8.75
N THR A 286 -32.43 -7.93 -8.45
CA THR A 286 -31.09 -8.50 -8.61
C THR A 286 -30.86 -9.54 -7.51
N PRO A 287 -30.72 -10.84 -7.86
CA PRO A 287 -30.41 -11.85 -6.88
C PRO A 287 -28.94 -11.75 -6.45
N HIS A 288 -28.67 -12.07 -5.18
CA HIS A 288 -27.34 -12.16 -4.59
C HIS A 288 -26.50 -10.87 -4.70
N VAL A 289 -26.84 -9.86 -3.90
CA VAL A 289 -26.07 -8.61 -3.82
C VAL A 289 -25.36 -8.47 -2.48
N LEU A 290 -24.06 -8.19 -2.50
CA LEU A 290 -23.28 -7.76 -1.34
C LEU A 290 -22.87 -6.30 -1.52
N VAL A 291 -23.10 -5.50 -0.49
CA VAL A 291 -22.75 -4.07 -0.48
C VAL A 291 -21.35 -3.88 0.08
N LEU A 292 -20.55 -3.06 -0.58
CA LEU A 292 -19.23 -2.63 -0.14
C LEU A 292 -19.39 -1.30 0.61
N GLY A 293 -19.56 -1.38 1.93
CA GLY A 293 -19.91 -0.26 2.81
C GLY A 293 -20.64 -0.72 4.07
N GLU A 294 -21.00 0.23 4.94
CA GLU A 294 -21.61 -0.05 6.24
C GLU A 294 -23.14 0.03 6.23
N SER A 295 -23.73 0.74 5.26
CA SER A 295 -25.17 1.10 5.30
C SER A 295 -26.14 0.01 4.84
N ALA A 296 -25.67 -1.19 4.49
CA ALA A 296 -26.58 -2.27 4.08
C ALA A 296 -27.49 -2.79 5.22
N LYS A 297 -27.29 -2.34 6.47
CA LYS A 297 -28.09 -2.74 7.65
C LYS A 297 -29.58 -2.39 7.58
N GLY A 298 -30.07 -1.75 6.51
CA GLY A 298 -31.48 -1.34 6.36
C GLY A 298 -32.24 -1.91 5.16
N GLN A 299 -31.58 -2.56 4.19
CA GLN A 299 -32.25 -2.99 2.95
C GLN A 299 -32.34 -4.52 2.88
N GLY A 300 -33.54 -5.06 3.15
CA GLY A 300 -33.79 -6.49 3.37
C GLY A 300 -33.64 -7.43 2.15
N TRP A 301 -33.22 -6.91 0.99
CA TRP A 301 -33.01 -7.70 -0.23
C TRP A 301 -31.52 -7.94 -0.55
N ALA A 302 -30.60 -7.25 0.14
CA ALA A 302 -29.16 -7.54 0.06
C ALA A 302 -28.79 -8.75 0.93
N LEU A 303 -27.79 -9.53 0.51
CA LEU A 303 -27.25 -10.65 1.29
C LEU A 303 -26.43 -10.18 2.50
N GLY A 304 -25.91 -8.96 2.45
CA GLY A 304 -25.10 -8.38 3.53
C GLY A 304 -24.22 -7.23 3.08
N ALA A 305 -23.35 -6.80 4.00
CA ALA A 305 -22.39 -5.71 3.82
C ALA A 305 -20.96 -6.15 4.13
N ILE A 306 -19.99 -5.49 3.49
CA ILE A 306 -18.57 -5.57 3.75
C ILE A 306 -18.08 -4.16 4.06
N SER A 307 -17.77 -3.88 5.33
CA SER A 307 -17.29 -2.56 5.75
C SER A 307 -16.03 -2.14 5.00
N LYS A 308 -15.95 -0.86 4.63
CA LYS A 308 -14.72 -0.22 4.17
C LYS A 308 -13.83 0.15 5.39
N PRO A 309 -12.49 0.12 5.28
CA PRO A 309 -11.72 -0.39 4.14
C PRO A 309 -11.87 -1.91 3.97
N ILE A 310 -11.99 -2.34 2.71
CA ILE A 310 -12.28 -3.73 2.38
C ILE A 310 -11.05 -4.58 2.65
N LYS A 311 -11.11 -5.39 3.71
CA LYS A 311 -10.08 -6.39 4.01
C LYS A 311 -10.21 -7.55 3.04
N PRO A 312 -9.13 -7.98 2.36
CA PRO A 312 -9.27 -8.95 1.30
C PRO A 312 -9.71 -10.34 1.76
N LEU A 313 -9.27 -10.76 2.94
CA LEU A 313 -9.74 -11.98 3.59
C LEU A 313 -11.25 -11.96 3.83
N VAL A 314 -11.76 -10.82 4.31
CA VAL A 314 -13.20 -10.62 4.55
C VAL A 314 -13.96 -10.63 3.22
N LEU A 315 -13.42 -9.97 2.20
CA LEU A 315 -13.99 -10.00 0.85
C LEU A 315 -14.14 -11.43 0.33
N LEU A 316 -13.06 -12.21 0.38
CA LEU A 316 -13.04 -13.60 -0.10
C LEU A 316 -13.97 -14.51 0.71
N GLU A 317 -14.00 -14.37 2.03
CA GLU A 317 -14.88 -15.14 2.90
C GLU A 317 -16.36 -14.84 2.61
N ARG A 318 -16.71 -13.56 2.46
CA ARG A 318 -18.08 -13.12 2.22
C ARG A 318 -18.57 -13.51 0.84
N VAL A 319 -17.73 -13.34 -0.18
CA VAL A 319 -18.01 -13.76 -1.56
C VAL A 319 -18.19 -15.27 -1.63
N GLY A 320 -17.29 -16.04 -1.02
CA GLY A 320 -17.39 -17.50 -0.99
C GLY A 320 -18.70 -17.97 -0.37
N LYS A 321 -19.05 -17.44 0.82
CA LYS A 321 -20.32 -17.75 1.50
C LYS A 321 -21.55 -17.36 0.67
N ALA A 322 -21.51 -16.24 -0.03
CA ALA A 322 -22.64 -15.76 -0.82
C ALA A 322 -22.91 -16.61 -2.08
N ILE A 323 -21.84 -17.14 -2.70
CA ILE A 323 -21.95 -18.03 -3.88
C ILE A 323 -22.27 -19.47 -3.45
N GLU A 324 -21.86 -19.90 -2.26
CA GLU A 324 -22.15 -21.24 -1.71
C GLU A 324 -23.56 -21.40 -1.11
N GLY A 325 -24.31 -20.30 -0.96
CA GLY A 325 -25.62 -20.21 -0.30
C GLY A 325 -26.63 -21.28 -0.72
#